data_AF-A0AAX4NFW6-F1
#
_entry.id   AF-A0AAX4NFW6-F1
#
_cell.length_a   1.000
_cell.length_b   1.000
_cell.length_c   1.000
_cell.angle_alpha   90.00
_cell.angle_beta   90.00
_cell.angle_gamma   90.00
#
_symmetry.space_group_name_H-M   'P 1'
#
loop_
_entity.id
_entity.type
_entity.pdbx_description
1 polymer ?
#
loop_
_entity_poly.entity_id
_entity_poly.type
_entity_poly.pdbx_seq_one_letter_code
_entity_poly.pdbx_strand_id
1 'polypeptide(L)'
;MSINLIQNREIFIPFVTNGTEQSFENPDVFIASESPLYLGIIMKPSKGVWEYLKNSSEMVLCRHNNEKCASFTIPYKIEVGENTIFFIQPESMESLFRSGIMENP
;
A
#
# COMPACT_ATOMS: atom_id res chain seq x y z
N MET A 1 -19.96 -2.82 10.09
CA MET A 1 -19.49 -3.81 9.10
C MET A 1 -17.98 -3.78 9.22
N SER A 2 -17.37 -4.82 9.78
CA SER A 2 -15.92 -4.83 10.03
C SER A 2 -15.20 -5.25 8.76
N ILE A 3 -14.13 -4.56 8.39
CA ILE A 3 -13.38 -4.87 7.18
C ILE A 3 -12.04 -5.48 7.56
N ASN A 4 -11.65 -6.56 6.87
CA ASN A 4 -10.39 -7.27 7.14
C ASN A 4 -9.44 -7.11 5.96
N LEU A 5 -8.19 -6.72 6.25
CA LEU A 5 -7.09 -6.84 5.31
C LEU A 5 -6.71 -8.31 5.17
N ILE A 6 -6.46 -8.76 3.94
CA ILE A 6 -5.81 -10.05 3.73
C ILE A 6 -4.41 -10.00 4.34
N GLN A 7 -3.95 -11.13 4.87
CA GLN A 7 -2.64 -11.23 5.52
C GLN A 7 -1.55 -10.55 4.67
N ASN A 8 -0.76 -9.67 5.30
CA ASN A 8 0.32 -8.89 4.70
C ASN A 8 1.36 -9.72 3.90
N ARG A 9 1.33 -11.05 4.01
CA ARG A 9 2.21 -12.00 3.31
C ARG A 9 1.83 -12.30 1.85
N GLU A 10 0.73 -11.73 1.36
CA GLU A 10 0.27 -11.98 -0.01
C GLU A 10 0.32 -10.73 -0.89
N ILE A 11 0.87 -9.62 -0.41
CA ILE A 11 0.86 -8.34 -1.12
C ILE A 11 2.28 -7.87 -1.43
N PHE A 12 2.43 -7.11 -2.52
CA PHE A 12 3.67 -6.48 -2.90
C PHE A 12 3.44 -5.10 -3.52
N ILE A 13 4.48 -4.26 -3.50
CA ILE A 13 4.49 -2.92 -4.09
C ILE A 13 5.39 -2.95 -5.33
N PRO A 14 4.86 -2.89 -6.55
CA PRO A 14 5.69 -2.66 -7.74
C PRO A 14 6.19 -1.21 -7.74
N PHE A 15 7.45 -1.01 -8.11
CA PHE A 15 8.04 0.32 -8.26
C PHE A 15 9.12 0.32 -9.35
N VAL A 16 9.43 1.50 -9.89
CA VAL A 16 10.48 1.67 -10.91
C VAL A 16 11.59 2.52 -10.33
N THR A 17 12.83 2.05 -10.44
CA THR A 17 14.02 2.84 -10.10
C THR A 17 15.08 2.67 -11.18
N ASN A 18 15.66 3.80 -11.64
CA ASN A 18 16.63 3.83 -12.74
C ASN A 18 16.17 3.08 -14.00
N GLY A 19 14.87 3.14 -14.32
CA GLY A 19 14.28 2.46 -15.48
C GLY A 19 14.14 0.94 -15.35
N THR A 20 14.40 0.37 -14.17
CA THR A 20 14.22 -1.06 -13.88
C THR A 20 13.01 -1.26 -12.98
N GLU A 21 12.13 -2.18 -13.35
CA GLU A 21 11.01 -2.63 -12.53
C GLU A 21 11.51 -3.47 -11.36
N GLN A 22 11.01 -3.19 -10.17
CA GLN A 22 11.31 -3.89 -8.92
C GLN A 22 10.03 -4.06 -8.11
N SER A 23 10.06 -4.96 -7.13
CA SER A 23 8.97 -5.20 -6.19
C SER A 23 9.46 -5.13 -4.75
N PHE A 24 8.62 -4.60 -3.87
CA PHE A 24 8.80 -4.69 -2.43
C PHE A 24 7.78 -5.65 -1.84
N GLU A 25 8.28 -6.77 -1.35
CA GLU A 25 7.47 -7.90 -0.90
C GLU A 25 6.98 -7.71 0.53
N ASN A 26 5.73 -8.11 0.76
CA ASN A 26 5.11 -8.21 2.08
C ASN A 26 5.20 -6.92 2.92
N PRO A 27 4.76 -5.76 2.38
CA PRO A 27 4.71 -4.53 3.16
C PRO A 27 3.86 -4.68 4.42
N ASP A 28 4.25 -3.97 5.48
CA ASP A 28 3.47 -3.90 6.70
C ASP A 28 2.31 -2.91 6.53
N VAL A 29 1.15 -3.44 6.15
CA VAL A 29 -0.08 -2.68 5.88
C VAL A 29 -1.07 -2.84 7.03
N PHE A 30 -1.72 -1.75 7.41
CA PHE A 30 -2.76 -1.74 8.44
C PHE A 30 -3.91 -0.80 8.07
N ILE A 31 -5.10 -1.01 8.65
CA ILE A 31 -6.22 -0.08 8.51
C ILE A 31 -5.99 1.09 9.47
N ALA A 32 -5.79 2.28 8.92
CA ALA A 32 -5.59 3.50 9.71
C ALA A 32 -6.92 4.20 10.07
N SER A 33 -7.92 4.09 9.21
CA SER A 33 -9.27 4.60 9.42
C SER A 33 -10.24 3.84 8.53
N GLU A 34 -11.45 3.53 9.01
CA GLU A 34 -12.50 2.87 8.21
C GLU A 34 -13.42 3.88 7.50
N SER A 35 -13.54 5.11 8.01
CA SER A 35 -14.44 6.13 7.45
C SER A 35 -13.90 7.56 7.69
N PRO A 36 -13.33 8.22 6.66
CA PRO A 36 -12.99 7.68 5.33
C PRO A 36 -11.93 6.56 5.41
N LEU A 37 -11.93 5.64 4.43
CA LEU A 37 -10.98 4.54 4.42
C LEU A 37 -9.57 5.04 4.14
N TYR A 38 -8.67 4.78 5.09
CA TYR A 38 -7.24 4.94 4.95
C TYR A 38 -6.53 3.65 5.36
N LEU A 39 -5.56 3.23 4.56
CA LEU A 39 -4.58 2.23 4.96
C LEU A 39 -3.27 2.96 5.31
N GLY A 40 -2.49 2.39 6.21
CA GLY A 40 -1.14 2.83 6.53
C GLY A 40 -0.12 1.79 6.12
N ILE A 41 1.03 2.24 5.62
CA ILE A 41 2.20 1.40 5.37
C ILE A 41 3.38 1.95 6.16
N ILE A 42 3.98 1.11 7.02
CA ILE A 42 5.16 1.50 7.82
C ILE A 42 6.42 1.06 7.08
N MET A 43 7.34 1.99 6.83
CA MET A 43 8.61 1.68 6.20
C MET A 43 9.77 2.43 6.85
N LYS A 44 10.91 1.75 6.98
CA LYS A 44 12.17 2.40 7.33
C LYS A 44 12.73 3.18 6.13
N PRO A 45 13.26 4.40 6.33
CA PRO A 45 14.04 5.11 5.33
C PRO A 45 15.14 4.22 4.77
N SER A 46 15.07 3.95 3.48
CA SER A 46 15.96 3.02 2.79
C SER A 46 15.95 3.31 1.29
N LYS A 47 17.00 2.85 0.59
CA LYS A 47 17.05 2.95 -0.88
C LYS A 47 15.99 2.07 -1.53
N GLY A 48 15.45 2.50 -2.66
CA GLY A 48 14.47 1.73 -3.44
C GLY A 48 13.04 2.23 -3.20
N VAL A 49 12.15 1.32 -2.77
CA VAL A 49 10.71 1.60 -2.63
C VAL A 49 10.40 2.80 -1.71
N TRP A 50 11.14 2.98 -0.61
CA TRP A 50 10.89 4.13 0.28
C TRP A 50 11.26 5.45 -0.41
N GLU A 51 12.41 5.53 -1.08
CA GLU A 51 12.81 6.73 -1.84
C GLU A 51 11.82 7.03 -2.97
N TYR A 52 11.30 5.99 -3.62
CA TYR A 52 10.27 6.08 -4.64
C TYR A 52 8.97 6.66 -4.05
N LEU A 53 8.43 6.05 -3.01
CA LEU A 53 7.17 6.47 -2.37
C LEU A 53 7.29 7.84 -1.69
N LYS A 54 8.47 8.19 -1.15
CA LYS A 54 8.72 9.49 -0.54
C LYS A 54 8.42 10.65 -1.49
N ASN A 55 8.69 10.47 -2.78
CA ASN A 55 8.46 11.50 -3.80
C ASN A 55 7.19 11.28 -4.63
N SER A 56 6.53 10.13 -4.52
CA SER A 56 5.31 9.81 -5.28
C SER A 56 4.03 10.34 -4.62
N SER A 57 3.02 10.74 -5.41
CA SER A 57 1.66 11.02 -4.92
C SER A 57 0.74 9.81 -5.00
N GLU A 58 1.18 8.74 -5.65
CA GLU A 58 0.38 7.56 -5.96
C GLU A 58 1.20 6.29 -5.72
N MET A 59 0.51 5.19 -5.48
CA MET A 59 1.12 3.87 -5.45
C MET A 59 0.14 2.78 -5.87
N VAL A 60 0.69 1.59 -6.07
CA VAL A 60 -0.07 0.40 -6.40
C VAL A 60 0.24 -0.67 -5.36
N LEU A 61 -0.79 -1.36 -4.89
CA LEU A 61 -0.64 -2.62 -4.17
C LEU A 61 -1.17 -3.75 -5.04
N CYS A 62 -0.41 -4.83 -5.15
CA CYS A 62 -0.78 -6.01 -5.90
C CYS A 62 -0.81 -7.23 -4.97
N ARG A 63 -1.67 -8.21 -5.28
CA ARG A 63 -1.70 -9.49 -4.58
C ARG A 63 -1.00 -10.59 -5.39
N HIS A 64 -0.17 -11.40 -4.75
CA HIS A 64 0.58 -12.48 -5.41
C HIS A 64 -0.32 -13.52 -6.08
N ASN A 65 -1.39 -13.95 -5.41
CA ASN A 65 -2.16 -15.11 -5.87
C ASN A 65 -2.93 -14.88 -7.17
N ASN A 66 -3.20 -13.63 -7.55
CA ASN A 66 -4.01 -13.30 -8.72
C ASN A 66 -3.42 -12.17 -9.58
N GLU A 67 -2.25 -11.63 -9.20
CA GLU A 67 -1.59 -10.46 -9.79
C GLU A 67 -2.50 -9.24 -9.98
N LYS A 68 -3.61 -9.19 -9.25
CA LYS A 68 -4.53 -8.05 -9.34
C LYS A 68 -4.02 -6.95 -8.44
N CYS A 69 -4.13 -5.74 -8.96
CA CYS A 69 -3.63 -4.55 -8.31
C CYS A 69 -4.74 -3.54 -8.07
N ALA A 70 -4.58 -2.72 -7.03
CA ALA A 70 -5.36 -1.52 -6.81
C ALA A 70 -4.44 -0.30 -6.73
N SER A 71 -4.90 0.80 -7.32
CA SER A 71 -4.25 2.11 -7.24
C SER A 71 -4.70 2.87 -6.01
N PHE A 72 -3.77 3.62 -5.45
CA PHE A 72 -3.97 4.44 -4.26
C PHE A 72 -3.30 5.80 -4.44
N THR A 73 -3.91 6.81 -3.84
CA THR A 73 -3.26 8.11 -3.61
C THR A 73 -2.53 8.08 -2.26
N ILE A 74 -1.47 8.87 -2.12
CA ILE A 74 -0.70 9.03 -0.87
C ILE A 74 -0.89 10.44 -0.33
N PRO A 75 -2.04 10.76 0.30
CA PRO A 75 -2.32 12.11 0.77
C PRO A 75 -1.43 12.55 1.94
N TYR A 76 -0.96 11.62 2.78
CA TYR A 76 -0.12 11.95 3.93
C TYR A 76 1.08 11.02 4.05
N LYS A 77 2.20 11.62 4.46
CA LYS A 77 3.46 10.94 4.78
C LYS A 77 3.94 11.51 6.10
N ILE A 78 4.02 10.68 7.12
CA ILE A 78 4.38 11.13 8.47
C ILE A 78 5.68 10.44 8.88
N GLU A 79 6.68 11.24 9.23
CA GLU A 79 7.94 10.74 9.81
C GLU A 79 7.73 10.52 11.31
N VAL A 80 7.93 9.28 11.77
CA VAL A 80 7.75 8.85 13.17
C VAL A 80 9.00 8.11 13.62
N GLY A 81 9.88 8.83 14.32
CA GLY A 81 11.17 8.29 14.75
C GLY A 81 12.03 7.90 13.56
N GLU A 82 12.38 6.62 13.45
CA GLU A 82 13.17 6.05 12.35
C GLU A 82 12.31 5.45 11.22
N ASN A 83 11.00 5.69 11.22
CA ASN A 83 10.09 5.15 10.22
C ASN A 83 9.30 6.27 9.55
N THR A 84 8.81 6.01 8.34
CA THR A 84 7.80 6.81 7.67
C THR A 84 6.52 6.00 7.57
N ILE A 85 5.39 6.63 7.89
CA ILE A 85 4.06 6.07 7.65
C ILE A 85 3.49 6.72 6.40
N PHE A 86 3.23 5.92 5.37
CA PHE A 86 2.52 6.34 4.17
C PHE A 86 1.03 6.04 4.37
N PHE A 87 0.21 7.09 4.46
CA PHE A 87 -1.24 6.92 4.48
C PHE A 87 -1.73 6.91 3.06
N ILE A 88 -2.40 5.83 2.69
CA ILE A 88 -2.88 5.60 1.33
C ILE A 88 -4.40 5.49 1.31
N GLN A 89 -4.97 6.05 0.25
CA GLN A 89 -6.41 6.08 0.04
C GLN A 89 -6.73 5.43 -1.31
N PRO A 90 -7.57 4.39 -1.32
CA PRO A 90 -7.99 3.76 -2.56
C PRO A 90 -8.90 4.71 -3.36
N GLU A 91 -8.93 4.56 -4.67
CA GLU A 91 -9.90 5.28 -5.51
C GLU A 91 -11.36 4.92 -5.16
N SER A 92 -11.61 3.66 -4.81
CA SER A 92 -12.92 3.17 -4.38
C SER A 92 -12.82 1.90 -3.53
N MET A 93 -13.85 1.61 -2.74
CA MET A 93 -13.96 0.30 -2.07
C MET A 93 -14.03 -0.85 -3.06
N GLU A 94 -14.66 -0.64 -4.22
CA GLU A 94 -14.84 -1.67 -5.23
C GLU A 94 -13.49 -2.13 -5.82
N SER A 95 -12.53 -1.22 -6.01
CA SER A 95 -11.20 -1.58 -6.52
C SER A 95 -10.42 -2.47 -5.54
N LEU A 96 -10.61 -2.27 -4.23
CA LEU A 96 -10.01 -3.10 -3.18
C LEU A 96 -10.56 -4.51 -3.14
N PHE A 97 -11.89 -4.65 -3.24
CA PHE A 97 -12.52 -5.97 -3.30
C PHE A 97 -12.16 -6.70 -4.60
N ARG A 98 -12.12 -5.99 -5.74
CA ARG A 98 -11.75 -6.58 -7.04
C ARG A 98 -10.30 -7.03 -7.10
N SER A 99 -9.37 -6.26 -6.51
CA SER A 99 -7.97 -6.66 -6.35
C SER A 99 -7.82 -7.81 -5.34
N GLY A 100 -8.79 -7.95 -4.44
CA GLY A 100 -8.75 -8.94 -3.38
C GLY A 100 -7.71 -8.57 -2.33
N ILE A 101 -7.44 -7.28 -2.12
CA ILE A 101 -6.63 -6.79 -0.99
C ILE A 101 -7.46 -6.80 0.30
N MET A 102 -8.78 -6.65 0.16
CA MET A 102 -9.75 -6.69 1.25
C MET A 102 -10.84 -7.70 0.92
N GLU A 103 -11.33 -8.39 1.94
CA GLU A 103 -12.45 -9.33 1.84
C GLU A 103 -13.71 -8.69 2.40
N ASN A 104 -14.85 -8.97 1.77
CA ASN A 104 -16.14 -8.64 2.35
C ASN A 104 -16.37 -9.58 3.55
N PRO A 105 -16.90 -9.08 4.68
CA PRO A 105 -17.23 -9.94 5.81
C PRO A 105 -18.28 -11.00 5.49
#